data_AF-A0A3B9Y0M4-F1
#
_entry.id   AF-A0A3B9Y0M4-F1
#
_cell.length_a   1.000
_cell.length_b   1.000
_cell.length_c   1.000
_cell.angle_alpha   90.00
_cell.angle_beta   90.00
_cell.angle_gamma   90.00
#
_symmetry.space_group_name_H-M   'P 1'
#
loop_
_entity.id
_entity.type
_entity.pdbx_description
1 polymer ?
#
loop_
_entity_poly.entity_id
_entity_poly.type
_entity_poly.pdbx_seq_one_letter_code
_entity_poly.pdbx_strand_id
1 'polypeptide(L)'
;MQDIRIERWARTLVHYSLYIKAGDTVAIHATPLAAPLVEAVYRELLSVGAHPLPFIELESLEEILLREGNEQQLTKKSFVLAAAVEQCDARLFIASRSNTKALSSIKPERVSTRRKAFRDIYQISQKREQAGKFRWSSTLYPTTAYAQDAEMSLHNFEEFVFSVGR
;
A
#
# COMPACT_ATOMS: atom_id res chain seq x y z
N MET A 1 -21.88 -9.97 6.67
CA MET A 1 -21.06 -10.65 7.69
C MET A 1 -19.61 -10.44 7.30
N GLN A 2 -18.79 -9.87 8.19
CA GLN A 2 -17.36 -9.68 7.89
C GLN A 2 -16.66 -11.05 7.91
N ASP A 3 -15.73 -11.28 6.98
CA ASP A 3 -14.97 -12.53 6.90
C ASP A 3 -13.93 -12.55 8.03
N ILE A 4 -14.03 -13.53 8.93
CA ILE A 4 -13.14 -13.71 10.09
C ILE A 4 -11.65 -13.81 9.69
N ARG A 5 -11.36 -14.29 8.47
CA ARG A 5 -9.98 -14.38 7.95
C ARG A 5 -9.41 -12.99 7.72
N ILE A 6 -10.21 -12.06 7.22
CA ILE A 6 -9.83 -10.66 6.99
C ILE A 6 -9.65 -9.93 8.32
N GLU A 7 -10.55 -10.16 9.28
CA GLU A 7 -10.42 -9.59 10.63
C GLU A 7 -9.12 -10.04 11.31
N ARG A 8 -8.83 -11.35 11.30
CA ARG A 8 -7.57 -11.88 11.85
C ARG A 8 -6.35 -11.30 11.16
N TRP A 9 -6.40 -11.16 9.84
CA TRP A 9 -5.32 -10.55 9.08
C TRP A 9 -5.09 -9.09 9.46
N ALA A 10 -6.15 -8.30 9.59
CA ALA A 10 -6.05 -6.92 10.06
C ALA A 10 -5.42 -6.84 11.46
N ARG A 11 -5.81 -7.74 12.38
CA ARG A 11 -5.20 -7.82 13.72
C ARG A 11 -3.71 -8.15 13.65
N THR A 12 -3.30 -9.10 12.81
CA THR A 12 -1.89 -9.44 12.60
C THR A 12 -1.10 -8.23 12.10
N LEU A 13 -1.63 -7.51 11.11
CA LEU A 13 -0.96 -6.33 10.54
C LEU A 13 -0.79 -5.22 11.58
N VAL A 14 -1.84 -4.92 12.35
CA VAL A 14 -1.84 -3.83 13.33
C VAL A 14 -0.99 -4.15 14.55
N HIS A 15 -1.18 -5.32 15.16
CA HIS A 15 -0.55 -5.65 16.44
C HIS A 15 0.83 -6.28 16.30
N TYR A 16 1.02 -7.17 15.32
CA TYR A 16 2.26 -7.94 15.19
C TYR A 16 3.20 -7.39 14.14
N SER A 17 2.70 -6.95 12.99
CA SER A 17 3.57 -6.44 11.92
C SER A 17 4.00 -5.00 12.17
N LEU A 18 3.08 -4.14 12.61
CA LEU A 18 3.32 -2.70 12.78
C LEU A 18 3.48 -2.26 14.23
N TYR A 19 3.14 -3.11 15.21
CA TYR A 19 3.19 -2.78 16.65
C TYR A 19 2.57 -1.42 16.96
N ILE A 20 1.36 -1.18 16.45
CA ILE A 20 0.68 0.11 16.54
C ILE A 20 0.34 0.46 17.99
N LYS A 21 0.46 1.74 18.33
CA LYS A 21 0.16 2.32 19.63
C LYS A 21 -0.94 3.36 19.51
N ALA A 22 -1.62 3.63 20.62
CA ALA A 22 -2.55 4.76 20.72
C ALA A 22 -1.83 6.07 20.35
N GLY A 23 -2.48 6.90 19.54
CA GLY A 23 -1.92 8.17 19.04
C GLY A 23 -1.05 8.04 17.79
N ASP A 24 -0.63 6.84 17.37
CA ASP A 24 0.11 6.66 16.11
C ASP A 24 -0.74 7.12 14.92
N THR A 25 -0.14 7.87 14.00
CA THR A 25 -0.75 8.16 12.70
C THR A 25 -0.30 7.13 11.67
N VAL A 26 -1.25 6.44 11.03
CA VAL A 26 -0.97 5.27 10.17
C VAL A 26 -1.46 5.49 8.75
N ALA A 27 -0.54 5.59 7.79
CA ALA A 27 -0.86 5.66 6.37
C ALA A 27 -1.24 4.29 5.81
N ILE A 28 -2.39 4.17 5.14
CA ILE A 28 -2.86 2.92 4.52
C ILE A 28 -2.92 3.12 3.01
N HIS A 29 -2.00 2.52 2.27
CA HIS A 29 -1.98 2.59 0.80
C HIS A 29 -2.61 1.35 0.19
N ALA A 30 -3.61 1.55 -0.67
CA ALA A 30 -4.31 0.47 -1.36
C ALA A 30 -5.03 0.97 -2.61
N THR A 31 -5.61 0.05 -3.38
CA THR A 31 -6.66 0.37 -4.35
C THR A 31 -8.03 0.02 -3.76
N PRO A 32 -9.14 0.45 -4.40
CA PRO A 32 -10.48 0.03 -4.00
C PRO A 32 -10.70 -1.49 -3.98
N LEU A 33 -9.89 -2.27 -4.71
CA LEU A 33 -10.02 -3.74 -4.73
C LEU A 33 -9.76 -4.38 -3.36
N ALA A 34 -8.95 -3.75 -2.52
CA ALA A 34 -8.68 -4.23 -1.15
C ALA A 34 -9.63 -3.65 -0.09
N ALA A 35 -10.75 -3.04 -0.49
CA ALA A 35 -11.68 -2.40 0.45
C ALA A 35 -12.02 -3.27 1.68
N PRO A 36 -12.28 -4.59 1.56
CA PRO A 36 -12.57 -5.41 2.74
C PRO A 36 -11.45 -5.42 3.78
N LEU A 37 -10.18 -5.53 3.35
CA LEU A 37 -9.04 -5.51 4.27
C LEU A 37 -8.73 -4.10 4.77
N VAL A 38 -8.87 -3.08 3.92
CA VAL A 38 -8.71 -1.67 4.31
C VAL A 38 -9.68 -1.32 5.44
N GLU A 39 -10.97 -1.69 5.29
CA GLU A 39 -11.97 -1.42 6.32
C GLU A 39 -11.68 -2.16 7.63
N ALA A 40 -11.26 -3.43 7.56
CA ALA A 40 -10.91 -4.20 8.74
C ALA A 40 -9.69 -3.60 9.48
N VAL A 41 -8.65 -3.21 8.75
CA VAL A 41 -7.48 -2.51 9.31
C VAL A 41 -7.90 -1.17 9.90
N TYR A 42 -8.74 -0.40 9.21
CA TYR A 42 -9.22 0.89 9.70
C TYR A 42 -9.95 0.75 11.05
N ARG A 43 -10.86 -0.23 11.17
CA ARG A 43 -11.57 -0.53 12.42
C ARG A 43 -10.59 -0.94 13.54
N GLU A 44 -9.63 -1.81 13.24
CA GLU A 44 -8.66 -2.26 14.23
C GLU A 44 -7.75 -1.11 14.71
N LEU A 45 -7.29 -0.24 13.80
CA LEU A 45 -6.50 0.95 14.16
C LEU A 45 -7.27 1.88 15.09
N LEU A 46 -8.55 2.13 14.80
CA LEU A 46 -9.41 2.92 15.68
C LEU A 46 -9.56 2.26 17.06
N SER A 47 -9.69 0.93 17.12
CA SER A 47 -9.82 0.21 18.39
C SER A 47 -8.60 0.35 19.31
N VAL A 48 -7.42 0.57 18.73
CA VAL A 48 -6.16 0.82 19.46
C VAL A 48 -6.00 2.30 19.84
N GLY A 49 -6.87 3.18 19.33
CA GLY A 49 -6.76 4.63 19.52
C GLY A 49 -5.75 5.29 18.59
N ALA A 50 -5.43 4.67 17.46
CA ALA A 50 -4.57 5.25 16.42
C ALA A 50 -5.37 6.12 15.43
N HIS A 51 -4.67 6.89 14.61
CA HIS A 51 -5.23 7.78 13.60
C HIS A 51 -4.98 7.23 12.18
N PRO A 52 -5.92 6.47 11.60
CA PRO A 52 -5.78 5.92 10.25
C PRO A 52 -5.91 7.01 9.17
N LEU A 53 -5.00 7.00 8.20
CA LEU A 53 -4.96 7.91 7.06
C LEU A 53 -4.93 7.11 5.74
N PRO A 54 -6.10 6.86 5.11
CA PRO A 54 -6.18 6.07 3.90
C PRO A 54 -5.75 6.85 2.65
N PHE A 55 -4.85 6.26 1.88
CA PHE A 55 -4.41 6.65 0.55
C PHE A 55 -4.93 5.62 -0.46
N ILE A 56 -6.18 5.81 -0.90
CA ILE A 56 -6.83 4.91 -1.85
C ILE A 56 -6.71 5.50 -3.24
N GLU A 57 -5.94 4.83 -4.09
CA GLU A 57 -5.61 5.33 -5.43
C GLU A 57 -6.28 4.48 -6.51
N LEU A 58 -6.75 5.15 -7.57
CA LEU A 58 -7.15 4.48 -8.80
C LEU A 58 -5.88 4.05 -9.55
N GLU A 59 -5.76 2.76 -9.84
CA GLU A 59 -4.56 2.17 -10.43
C GLU A 59 -4.17 2.79 -11.79
N SER A 60 -5.16 3.22 -12.57
CA SER A 60 -4.94 3.84 -13.89
C SER A 60 -4.23 5.18 -13.83
N LEU A 61 -4.23 5.89 -12.69
CA LEU A 61 -3.66 7.24 -12.59
C LEU A 61 -2.14 7.25 -12.79
N GLU A 62 -1.44 6.21 -12.31
CA GLU A 62 0.01 6.08 -12.51
C GLU A 62 0.32 5.91 -14.00
N GLU A 63 -0.44 5.06 -14.70
CA GLU A 63 -0.27 4.86 -16.14
C GLU A 63 -0.57 6.13 -16.93
N ILE A 64 -1.67 6.83 -16.63
CA ILE A 64 -2.05 8.10 -17.29
C ILE A 64 -0.94 9.14 -17.13
N LEU A 65 -0.45 9.36 -15.90
CA LEU A 65 0.65 10.30 -15.64
C LEU A 65 1.91 9.90 -16.41
N LEU A 66 2.26 8.61 -16.39
CA LEU A 66 3.41 8.10 -17.11
C LEU A 66 3.23 8.13 -18.62
N ARG A 67 2.02 8.13 -19.16
CA ARG A 67 1.78 8.19 -20.61
C ARG A 67 1.74 9.62 -21.12
N GLU A 68 1.04 10.49 -20.40
CA GLU A 68 0.64 11.82 -20.88
C GLU A 68 1.43 12.96 -20.23
N GLY A 69 2.01 12.74 -19.03
CA GLY A 69 2.69 13.79 -18.27
C GLY A 69 3.93 14.34 -18.96
N ASN A 70 4.14 15.65 -18.86
CA ASN A 70 5.41 16.27 -19.24
C ASN A 70 6.51 16.05 -18.17
N GLU A 71 7.76 16.40 -18.47
CA GLU A 71 8.88 16.16 -17.55
C GLU A 71 8.72 16.84 -16.18
N GLN A 72 8.17 18.05 -16.15
CA GLN A 72 7.92 18.78 -14.89
C GLN A 72 6.87 18.07 -14.03
N GLN A 73 5.80 17.56 -14.66
CA GLN A 73 4.75 16.81 -13.97
C GLN A 73 5.26 15.45 -13.46
N LEU A 74 6.07 14.74 -14.26
CA LEU A 74 6.68 13.46 -13.85
C LEU A 74 7.61 13.64 -12.64
N THR A 75 8.33 14.75 -12.57
CA THR A 75 9.30 15.02 -11.50
C THR A 75 8.71 15.75 -10.30
N LYS A 76 7.48 16.28 -10.40
CA LYS A 76 6.81 16.96 -9.29
C LYS A 76 6.55 15.98 -8.15
N LYS A 77 7.13 16.29 -6.98
CA LYS A 77 6.87 15.60 -5.73
C LYS A 77 5.49 15.99 -5.19
N SER A 78 4.74 15.00 -4.71
CA SER A 78 3.47 15.25 -4.01
C SER A 78 3.78 15.79 -2.62
N PHE A 79 3.25 16.97 -2.31
CA PHE A 79 3.39 17.55 -0.97
C PHE A 79 2.70 16.68 0.10
N VAL A 80 1.62 16.00 -0.28
CA VAL A 80 0.88 15.09 0.60
C VAL A 80 1.74 13.87 0.95
N LEU A 81 2.39 13.25 -0.04
CA LEU A 81 3.27 12.10 0.20
C LEU A 81 4.51 12.49 1.01
N ALA A 82 5.07 13.67 0.77
CA ALA A 82 6.18 14.18 1.57
C ALA A 82 5.76 14.36 3.04
N ALA A 83 4.64 15.04 3.29
CA ALA A 83 4.10 15.23 4.63
C ALA A 83 3.79 13.89 5.33
N ALA A 84 3.19 12.93 4.61
CA ALA A 84 2.89 11.62 5.16
C ALA A 84 4.16 10.88 5.61
N VAL A 85 5.21 10.87 4.79
CA VAL A 85 6.49 10.23 5.13
C VAL A 85 7.24 10.94 6.25
N GLU A 86 7.02 12.24 6.44
CA GLU A 86 7.61 13.02 7.54
C GLU A 86 6.85 12.88 8.86
N GLN A 87 5.53 12.72 8.81
CA GLN A 87 4.66 12.87 9.99
C GLN A 87 4.00 11.57 10.45
N CYS A 88 3.72 10.61 9.56
CA CYS A 88 3.09 9.35 9.97
C CYS A 88 4.07 8.48 10.78
N ASP A 89 3.58 7.77 11.78
CA ASP A 89 4.36 6.85 12.61
C ASP A 89 4.49 5.47 11.97
N ALA A 90 3.49 5.09 11.17
CA ALA A 90 3.49 3.82 10.47
C ALA A 90 2.90 3.92 9.06
N ARG A 91 3.26 2.95 8.21
CA ARG A 91 2.68 2.76 6.88
C ARG A 91 2.37 1.31 6.58
N LEU A 92 1.16 1.05 6.14
CA LEU A 92 0.74 -0.23 5.57
C LEU A 92 0.56 -0.07 4.05
N PHE A 93 1.22 -0.92 3.27
CA PHE A 93 0.99 -1.02 1.82
C PHE A 93 0.27 -2.32 1.48
N ILE A 94 -0.95 -2.24 0.97
CA ILE A 94 -1.76 -3.38 0.54
C ILE A 94 -1.74 -3.45 -0.99
N ALA A 95 -0.86 -4.29 -1.52
CA ALA A 95 -0.77 -4.55 -2.95
C ALA A 95 -2.09 -5.17 -3.44
N SER A 96 -2.76 -4.48 -4.37
CA SER A 96 -4.16 -4.77 -4.75
C SER A 96 -4.44 -4.38 -6.19
N ARG A 97 -3.55 -4.77 -7.11
CA ARG A 97 -3.62 -4.42 -8.53
C ARG A 97 -4.69 -5.22 -9.27
N SER A 98 -5.41 -4.54 -10.17
CA SER A 98 -6.31 -5.09 -11.19
C SER A 98 -5.59 -5.43 -12.49
N ASN A 99 -4.38 -4.88 -12.72
CA ASN A 99 -3.58 -5.18 -13.90
C ASN A 99 -2.07 -5.05 -13.60
N THR A 100 -1.42 -6.19 -13.38
CA THR A 100 0.03 -6.24 -13.11
C THR A 100 0.90 -5.81 -14.30
N LYS A 101 0.33 -5.79 -15.51
CA LYS A 101 0.99 -5.42 -16.77
C LYS A 101 0.62 -4.03 -17.27
N ALA A 102 -0.08 -3.20 -16.46
CA ALA A 102 -0.54 -1.86 -16.86
C ALA A 102 0.59 -0.97 -17.43
N LEU A 103 1.80 -1.05 -16.86
CA LEU A 103 2.93 -0.23 -17.28
C LEU A 103 3.83 -0.89 -18.35
N SER A 104 3.46 -2.06 -18.87
CA SER A 104 4.30 -2.83 -19.82
C SER A 104 4.59 -2.10 -21.13
N SER A 105 3.67 -1.22 -21.56
CA SER A 105 3.80 -0.41 -22.77
C SER A 105 4.44 0.96 -22.53
N ILE A 106 4.76 1.32 -21.28
CA ILE A 106 5.35 2.60 -20.93
C ILE A 106 6.86 2.57 -21.15
N LYS A 107 7.38 3.63 -21.77
CA LYS A 107 8.82 3.83 -21.97
C LYS A 107 9.60 3.76 -20.64
N PRO A 108 10.62 2.87 -20.51
CA PRO A 108 11.36 2.67 -19.26
C PRO A 108 11.98 3.95 -18.69
N GLU A 109 12.38 4.90 -19.56
CA GLU A 109 13.00 6.16 -19.13
C GLU A 109 12.02 7.00 -18.30
N ARG A 110 10.73 6.98 -18.63
CA ARG A 110 9.70 7.76 -17.93
C ARG A 110 9.44 7.22 -16.53
N VAL A 111 9.39 5.89 -16.40
CA VAL A 111 9.33 5.20 -15.09
C VAL A 111 10.58 5.50 -14.26
N SER A 112 11.77 5.44 -14.88
CA SER A 112 13.04 5.74 -14.23
C SER A 112 13.11 7.19 -13.73
N THR A 113 12.70 8.17 -14.55
CA THR A 113 12.62 9.58 -14.17
C THR A 113 11.71 9.79 -12.96
N ARG A 114 10.52 9.19 -12.97
CA ARG A 114 9.58 9.25 -11.84
C ARG A 114 10.19 8.66 -10.56
N ARG A 115 10.79 7.48 -10.64
CA ARG A 115 11.46 6.83 -9.49
C ARG A 115 12.60 7.68 -8.94
N LYS A 116 13.43 8.26 -9.81
CA LYS A 116 14.55 9.13 -9.42
C LYS A 116 14.08 10.36 -8.65
N ALA A 117 12.98 10.98 -9.10
CA ALA A 117 12.40 12.16 -8.45
C ALA A 117 11.90 11.87 -7.02
N PHE A 118 11.57 10.62 -6.69
CA PHE A 118 11.02 10.21 -5.39
C PHE A 118 12.05 9.61 -4.44
N ARG A 119 13.32 9.52 -4.85
CA ARG A 119 14.39 8.94 -4.00
C ARG A 119 14.53 9.62 -2.66
N ASP A 120 14.44 10.95 -2.61
CA ASP A 120 14.61 11.68 -1.35
C ASP A 120 13.50 11.33 -0.33
N ILE A 121 12.26 11.13 -0.81
CA ILE A 121 11.14 10.69 0.04
C ILE A 121 11.45 9.31 0.63
N TYR A 122 11.97 8.39 -0.18
CA TYR A 122 12.38 7.06 0.29
C TYR A 122 13.57 7.11 1.28
N GLN A 123 14.48 8.07 1.11
CA GLN A 123 15.57 8.28 2.06
C GLN A 123 15.07 8.81 3.40
N ILE A 124 14.05 9.68 3.42
CA ILE A 124 13.42 10.15 4.67
C ILE A 124 12.80 8.98 5.42
N SER A 125 12.02 8.11 4.75
CA SER A 125 11.42 6.95 5.42
C SER A 125 12.47 6.00 5.99
N GLN A 126 13.53 5.70 5.25
CA GLN A 126 14.64 4.87 5.74
C GLN A 126 15.35 5.45 6.96
N LYS A 127 15.65 6.76 6.95
CA LYS A 127 16.31 7.42 8.09
C LYS A 127 15.42 7.36 9.34
N ARG A 128 14.11 7.56 9.18
CA ARG A 128 13.16 7.48 10.29
C ARG A 128 13.01 6.05 10.81
N GLU A 129 12.99 5.06 9.92
CA GLU A 129 12.95 3.65 10.28
C GLU A 129 14.18 3.24 11.09
N GLN A 130 15.38 3.58 10.62
CA GLN A 130 16.64 3.32 11.33
C GLN A 130 16.70 4.01 12.70
N ALA A 131 16.04 5.16 12.84
CA ALA A 131 15.91 5.87 14.11
C ALA A 131 14.76 5.34 15.00
N GLY A 132 14.04 4.29 14.59
CA GLY A 132 12.90 3.73 15.31
C GLY A 132 11.64 4.62 15.33
N LYS A 133 11.61 5.68 14.50
CA LYS A 133 10.54 6.68 14.44
C LYS A 133 9.49 6.39 13.36
N PHE A 134 9.66 5.33 12.58
CA PHE A 134 8.75 4.94 11.52
C PHE A 134 8.75 3.43 11.37
N ARG A 135 7.55 2.85 11.22
CA ARG A 135 7.36 1.40 11.02
C ARG A 135 6.64 1.19 9.70
N TRP A 136 6.97 0.13 8.97
CA TRP A 136 6.26 -0.18 7.75
C TRP A 136 6.03 -1.67 7.59
N SER A 137 4.93 -2.00 6.92
CA SER A 137 4.59 -3.36 6.54
C SER A 137 3.93 -3.32 5.17
N SER A 138 4.07 -4.42 4.44
CA SER A 138 3.36 -4.63 3.18
C SER A 138 2.68 -5.99 3.19
N THR A 139 1.58 -6.06 2.45
CA THR A 139 0.85 -7.30 2.25
C THR A 139 0.22 -7.30 0.87
N LEU A 140 -0.25 -8.45 0.41
CA LEU A 140 -0.89 -8.60 -0.89
C LEU A 140 -2.32 -9.06 -0.69
N TYR A 141 -3.28 -8.28 -1.19
CA TYR A 141 -4.68 -8.64 -1.23
C TYR A 141 -4.99 -9.46 -2.49
N PRO A 142 -5.71 -10.58 -2.39
CA PRO A 142 -6.00 -11.42 -3.54
C PRO A 142 -6.87 -10.65 -4.56
N THR A 143 -6.39 -10.57 -5.79
CA THR A 143 -7.13 -9.99 -6.92
C THR A 143 -7.08 -10.94 -8.10
N THR A 144 -8.02 -10.77 -9.04
CA THR A 144 -8.03 -11.57 -10.28
C THR A 144 -6.71 -11.47 -11.04
N ALA A 145 -6.08 -10.30 -11.06
CA ALA A 145 -4.80 -10.11 -11.75
C ALA A 145 -3.67 -10.92 -11.13
N TYR A 146 -3.59 -10.94 -9.79
CA TYR A 146 -2.59 -11.74 -9.11
C TYR A 146 -2.85 -13.23 -9.24
N ALA A 147 -4.12 -13.65 -9.19
CA ALA A 147 -4.49 -15.04 -9.44
C ALA A 147 -4.09 -15.50 -10.86
N GLN A 148 -4.30 -14.66 -11.86
CA GLN A 148 -3.89 -14.92 -13.24
C GLN A 148 -2.37 -15.02 -13.40
N ASP A 149 -1.61 -14.11 -12.78
CA ASP A 149 -0.14 -14.18 -12.79
C ASP A 149 0.40 -15.42 -12.07
N ALA A 150 -0.36 -15.96 -11.11
CA ALA A 150 -0.06 -17.20 -10.40
C ALA A 150 -0.59 -18.46 -11.12
N GLU A 151 -1.24 -18.33 -12.28
CA GLU A 151 -1.90 -19.42 -13.02
C GLU A 151 -2.97 -20.16 -12.20
N MET A 152 -3.66 -19.43 -11.32
CA MET A 152 -4.71 -19.94 -10.44
C MET A 152 -6.07 -19.29 -10.73
N SER A 153 -7.15 -19.99 -10.37
CA SER A 153 -8.45 -19.32 -10.20
C SER A 153 -8.38 -18.34 -9.01
N LEU A 154 -9.22 -17.30 -9.02
CA LEU A 154 -9.28 -16.35 -7.89
C LEU A 154 -9.53 -17.07 -6.57
N HIS A 155 -10.47 -18.01 -6.55
CA HIS A 155 -10.80 -18.78 -5.34
C HIS A 155 -9.59 -19.55 -4.80
N ASN A 156 -8.84 -20.26 -5.66
CA ASN A 156 -7.67 -21.02 -5.22
C ASN A 156 -6.56 -20.07 -4.72
N PHE A 157 -6.43 -18.90 -5.33
CA PHE A 157 -5.45 -17.89 -4.91
C PHE A 157 -5.82 -17.27 -3.56
N GLU A 158 -7.10 -16.98 -3.32
CA GLU A 158 -7.61 -16.53 -2.02
C GLU A 158 -7.29 -17.55 -0.92
N GLU A 159 -7.60 -18.83 -1.13
CA GLU A 159 -7.30 -19.89 -0.18
C GLU A 159 -5.79 -20.02 0.08
N PHE A 160 -4.96 -19.88 -0.97
CA PHE A 160 -3.51 -19.83 -0.81
C PHE A 160 -3.07 -18.66 0.07
N VAL A 161 -3.50 -17.43 -0.22
CA VAL A 161 -3.15 -16.23 0.56
C VAL A 161 -3.57 -16.37 2.02
N PHE A 162 -4.78 -16.89 2.29
CA PHE A 162 -5.26 -17.11 3.64
C PHE A 162 -4.55 -18.26 4.37
N SER A 163 -3.92 -19.20 3.66
CA SER A 163 -3.18 -20.31 4.27
C SER A 163 -1.80 -19.89 4.81
N VAL A 164 -1.17 -18.86 4.24
CA VAL A 164 0.19 -18.41 4.58
C VAL A 164 0.28 -17.78 5.99
N GLY A 165 -0.87 -17.41 6.58
CA GLY A 165 -0.96 -16.82 7.93
C GLY A 165 -1.37 -17.79 9.05
N ARG A 166 -1.29 -19.12 8.85
CA ARG A 166 -1.53 -20.12 9.89
C ARG A 166 -0.30 -20.42 10.73
#